data_AF-A0A2M8VR71-F1
#
_entry.id   AF-A0A2M8VR71-F1
#
_cell.length_a   1.000
_cell.length_b   1.000
_cell.length_c   1.000
_cell.angle_alpha   90.00
_cell.angle_beta   90.00
_cell.angle_gamma   90.00
#
_symmetry.space_group_name_H-M   'P 1'
#
loop_
_entity.id
_entity.type
_entity.pdbx_description
1 polymer ?
#
loop_
_entity_poly.entity_id
_entity_poly.type
_entity_poly.pdbx_seq_one_letter_code
_entity_poly.pdbx_strand_id
1 'polypeptide(L)'
;MLIGSIYGWEFGKDDLFDPRSQRNRDDCLEPFRVLRNYASLNGVELHTCDMLKEKGLAADFNLYVESIPVDVLAKGKNYLILFETPLTVPINADPEYLNLFDGIFTWDLNLLERLDLRGFDHRKFKEIRIPNPVPEEFWDEFEFGYSTRPNFCCLIGSNRHANSADSRELYSERVKAIRWFEKNALDQFYLYGNGWTVPQKRFGRMGKLIYRLQKILPLISNRFNFPSYQGPVQKKRSVLAKTRFCICFENARDIRGYLTEKIFDSLLAGCIPIYWGEPNIDEYIPQACYIDFRKFQSYEALYQYLTNMTEIEFIGMQRAGREFIKSDSFLIHGSQMFAQKIINEITGVLSN
;
A
#
# COMPACT_ATOMS: atom_id res chain seq x y z
N MET A 1 16.66 -27.92 -9.22
CA MET A 1 15.73 -26.81 -9.48
C MET A 1 14.60 -26.97 -8.50
N LEU A 2 14.31 -25.96 -7.68
CA LEU A 2 13.19 -25.99 -6.72
C LEU A 2 11.92 -25.50 -7.41
N ILE A 3 10.78 -26.09 -7.07
CA ILE A 3 9.46 -25.67 -7.58
C ILE A 3 8.70 -25.01 -6.44
N GLY A 4 8.34 -23.73 -6.61
CA GLY A 4 7.55 -22.96 -5.67
C GLY A 4 6.10 -22.79 -6.13
N SER A 5 5.16 -23.04 -5.22
CA SER A 5 3.73 -22.75 -5.42
C SER A 5 3.35 -21.42 -4.79
N ILE A 6 2.71 -20.52 -5.53
CA ILE A 6 2.19 -19.25 -5.00
C ILE A 6 0.69 -19.38 -4.70
N TYR A 7 0.33 -19.12 -3.45
CA TYR A 7 -1.03 -19.04 -2.94
C TYR A 7 -1.46 -17.58 -2.78
N GLY A 8 -2.78 -17.32 -2.85
CA GLY A 8 -3.34 -15.96 -2.78
C GLY A 8 -3.57 -15.33 -4.15
N TRP A 9 -3.29 -16.08 -5.22
CA TRP A 9 -3.52 -15.66 -6.61
C TRP A 9 -4.15 -16.76 -7.47
N GLU A 10 -5.00 -17.57 -6.84
CA GLU A 10 -5.69 -18.68 -7.49
C GLU A 10 -6.63 -18.20 -8.60
N PHE A 11 -6.89 -19.08 -9.57
CA PHE A 11 -7.72 -18.82 -10.75
C PHE A 11 -7.14 -17.79 -11.74
N GLY A 12 -5.87 -17.46 -11.55
CA GLY A 12 -5.13 -16.49 -12.36
C GLY A 12 -4.33 -17.11 -13.49
N LYS A 13 -4.05 -18.42 -13.44
CA LYS A 13 -3.22 -19.11 -14.44
C LYS A 13 -1.89 -18.42 -14.73
N ASP A 14 -1.11 -18.11 -13.68
CA ASP A 14 0.12 -17.32 -13.76
C ASP A 14 -0.05 -15.88 -14.27
N ASP A 15 -1.28 -15.33 -14.33
CA ASP A 15 -1.51 -13.91 -14.66
C ASP A 15 -0.83 -12.95 -13.67
N LEU A 16 -0.45 -13.41 -12.48
CA LEU A 16 0.42 -12.71 -11.53
C LEU A 16 1.72 -12.23 -12.22
N PHE A 17 2.19 -12.97 -13.21
CA PHE A 17 3.42 -12.68 -13.94
C PHE A 17 3.16 -12.01 -15.31
N ASP A 18 1.90 -11.79 -15.72
CA ASP A 18 1.58 -11.14 -16.99
C ASP A 18 1.50 -9.61 -16.80
N PRO A 19 2.38 -8.80 -17.43
CA PRO A 19 2.31 -7.35 -17.36
C PRO A 19 1.00 -6.77 -17.93
N ARG A 20 0.27 -7.55 -18.75
CA ARG A 20 -1.01 -7.17 -19.36
C ARG A 20 -2.22 -7.66 -18.56
N SER A 21 -2.02 -8.29 -17.40
CA SER A 21 -3.13 -8.71 -16.55
C SER A 21 -4.03 -7.52 -16.22
N GLN A 22 -5.35 -7.72 -16.26
CA GLN A 22 -6.31 -6.70 -15.84
C GLN A 22 -6.17 -6.34 -14.34
N ARG A 23 -5.49 -7.21 -13.58
CA ARG A 23 -5.16 -7.00 -12.17
C ARG A 23 -3.89 -6.16 -11.99
N ASN A 24 -3.10 -5.92 -13.05
CA ASN A 24 -1.86 -5.13 -13.03
C ASN A 24 -2.11 -3.61 -13.11
N ARG A 25 -2.93 -3.07 -12.19
CA ARG A 25 -3.16 -1.62 -12.13
C ARG A 25 -1.96 -0.93 -11.48
N ASP A 26 -1.51 0.17 -12.07
CA ASP A 26 -0.37 0.96 -11.57
C ASP A 26 0.92 0.10 -11.44
N ASP A 27 1.05 -0.90 -12.30
CA ASP A 27 2.13 -1.88 -12.33
C ASP A 27 2.35 -2.67 -11.02
N CYS A 28 1.30 -2.81 -10.21
CA CYS A 28 1.38 -3.44 -8.88
C CYS A 28 1.84 -4.92 -8.88
N LEU A 29 1.86 -5.61 -10.04
CA LEU A 29 2.34 -6.99 -10.15
C LEU A 29 3.81 -7.10 -10.58
N GLU A 30 4.45 -5.98 -10.91
CA GLU A 30 5.88 -5.94 -11.23
C GLU A 30 6.77 -6.63 -10.18
N PRO A 31 6.54 -6.47 -8.87
CA PRO A 31 7.37 -7.12 -7.86
C PRO A 31 7.39 -8.65 -7.99
N PHE A 32 6.28 -9.26 -8.43
CA PHE A 32 6.20 -10.70 -8.63
C PHE A 32 6.85 -11.16 -9.94
N ARG A 33 6.90 -10.31 -10.96
CA ARG A 33 7.68 -10.57 -12.18
C ARG A 33 9.18 -10.52 -11.89
N VAL A 34 9.63 -9.54 -11.12
CA VAL A 34 11.02 -9.47 -10.65
C VAL A 34 11.34 -10.66 -9.75
N LEU A 35 10.44 -11.04 -8.83
CA LEU A 35 10.56 -12.25 -8.02
C LEU A 35 10.75 -13.50 -8.88
N ARG A 36 9.92 -13.70 -9.91
CA ARG A 36 10.04 -14.85 -10.83
C ARG A 36 11.35 -14.86 -11.60
N ASN A 37 11.79 -13.70 -12.10
CA ASN A 37 13.05 -13.60 -12.82
C ASN A 37 14.24 -13.91 -11.91
N TYR A 38 14.28 -13.32 -10.71
CA TYR A 38 15.33 -13.59 -9.73
C TYR A 38 15.32 -15.04 -9.24
N ALA A 39 14.13 -15.62 -9.02
CA ALA A 39 13.94 -17.03 -8.70
C ALA A 39 14.56 -17.94 -9.78
N SER A 40 14.24 -17.68 -11.06
CA SER A 40 14.75 -18.47 -12.18
C SER A 40 16.28 -18.44 -12.27
N LEU A 41 16.89 -17.28 -12.03
CA LEU A 41 18.36 -17.14 -12.02
C LEU A 41 19.02 -17.92 -10.87
N ASN A 42 18.28 -18.19 -9.80
CA ASN A 42 18.73 -18.95 -8.63
C ASN A 42 18.17 -20.40 -8.62
N GLY A 43 17.77 -20.92 -9.79
CA GLY A 43 17.34 -22.32 -9.92
C GLY A 43 16.00 -22.63 -9.25
N VAL A 44 15.12 -21.64 -9.13
CA VAL A 44 13.74 -21.78 -8.61
C VAL A 44 12.74 -21.48 -9.72
N GLU A 45 11.81 -22.39 -9.96
CA GLU A 45 10.65 -22.19 -10.84
C GLU A 45 9.43 -21.83 -9.99
N LEU A 46 8.75 -20.72 -10.31
CA LEU A 46 7.56 -20.25 -9.59
C LEU A 46 6.31 -20.36 -10.47
N HIS A 47 5.26 -20.93 -9.89
CA HIS A 47 3.93 -20.98 -10.47
C HIS A 47 2.87 -20.67 -9.41
N THR A 48 1.78 -20.05 -9.85
CA THR A 48 0.52 -20.00 -9.09
C THR A 48 0.00 -21.43 -8.83
N CYS A 49 -0.67 -21.62 -7.69
CA CYS A 49 -1.11 -22.95 -7.24
C CYS A 49 -1.99 -23.68 -8.27
N ASP A 50 -2.88 -22.95 -8.95
CA ASP A 50 -3.72 -23.50 -10.03
C ASP A 50 -2.91 -23.95 -11.25
N MET A 51 -1.89 -23.19 -11.66
CA MET A 51 -0.99 -23.62 -12.76
C MET A 51 -0.14 -24.82 -12.40
N LEU A 52 0.34 -24.88 -11.16
CA LEU A 52 1.16 -25.99 -10.70
C LEU A 52 0.34 -27.30 -10.71
N LYS A 53 -0.92 -27.23 -10.26
CA LYS A 53 -1.92 -28.32 -10.35
C LYS A 53 -2.20 -28.71 -11.81
N GLU A 54 -2.44 -27.75 -12.70
CA GLU A 54 -2.69 -28.01 -14.13
C GLU A 54 -1.49 -28.71 -14.81
N LYS A 55 -0.26 -28.36 -14.43
CA LYS A 55 0.97 -28.97 -14.94
C LYS A 55 1.29 -30.33 -14.32
N GLY A 56 0.57 -30.76 -13.28
CA GLY A 56 0.86 -32.00 -12.55
C GLY A 56 2.22 -31.98 -11.82
N LEU A 57 2.71 -30.80 -11.48
CA LEU A 57 3.98 -30.64 -10.75
C LEU A 57 3.74 -30.80 -9.23
N ALA A 58 4.80 -31.13 -8.50
CA ALA A 58 4.82 -31.12 -7.05
C ALA A 58 5.63 -29.92 -6.57
N ALA A 59 5.11 -29.20 -5.57
CA ALA A 59 5.81 -28.07 -4.97
C ALA A 59 6.84 -28.56 -3.92
N ASP A 60 8.03 -27.97 -3.93
CA ASP A 60 9.04 -28.11 -2.89
C ASP A 60 8.78 -27.12 -1.73
N PHE A 61 8.14 -25.99 -2.03
CA PHE A 61 7.67 -25.02 -1.05
C PHE A 61 6.45 -24.24 -1.55
N ASN A 62 5.75 -23.60 -0.61
CA ASN A 62 4.56 -22.80 -0.85
C ASN A 62 4.80 -21.37 -0.33
N LEU A 63 4.40 -20.38 -1.11
CA LEU A 63 4.50 -18.96 -0.79
C LEU A 63 3.11 -18.35 -0.78
N TYR A 64 2.63 -18.00 0.42
CA TYR A 64 1.33 -17.40 0.63
C TYR A 64 1.45 -15.88 0.58
N VAL A 65 0.74 -15.27 -0.37
CA VAL A 65 0.68 -13.81 -0.53
C VAL A 65 -0.49 -13.27 0.27
N GLU A 66 -0.19 -12.59 1.37
CA GLU A 66 -1.14 -12.21 2.42
C GLU A 66 -1.77 -13.42 3.13
N SER A 67 -2.36 -13.18 4.30
CA SER A 67 -2.99 -14.27 5.05
C SER A 67 -4.28 -14.75 4.41
N ILE A 68 -4.31 -16.05 4.11
CA ILE A 68 -5.43 -16.79 3.52
C ILE A 68 -5.49 -18.19 4.15
N PRO A 69 -6.57 -18.96 3.97
CA PRO A 69 -6.60 -20.35 4.45
C PRO A 69 -5.43 -21.17 3.90
N VAL A 70 -4.69 -21.83 4.79
CA VAL A 70 -3.56 -22.70 4.43
C VAL A 70 -4.10 -24.02 3.87
N ASP A 71 -3.55 -24.47 2.74
CA ASP A 71 -3.85 -25.79 2.19
C ASP A 71 -3.12 -26.85 3.03
N VAL A 72 -3.86 -27.57 3.86
CA VAL A 72 -3.35 -28.62 4.75
C VAL A 72 -2.80 -29.83 4.00
N LEU A 73 -3.09 -29.97 2.70
CA LEU A 73 -2.59 -31.03 1.85
C LEU A 73 -1.34 -30.60 1.06
N ALA A 74 -0.98 -29.32 1.10
CA ALA A 74 0.22 -28.82 0.44
C ALA A 74 1.46 -29.45 1.07
N LYS A 75 2.34 -29.97 0.20
CA LYS A 75 3.64 -30.52 0.59
C LYS A 75 4.70 -29.43 0.58
N GLY A 76 5.81 -29.67 1.26
CA GLY A 76 6.92 -28.73 1.33
C GLY A 76 6.79 -27.71 2.44
N LYS A 77 7.75 -26.78 2.50
CA LYS A 77 7.75 -25.70 3.50
C LYS A 77 6.74 -24.62 3.14
N ASN A 78 6.10 -24.02 4.14
CA ASN A 78 5.15 -22.93 3.97
C ASN A 78 5.78 -21.60 4.38
N TYR A 79 5.80 -20.64 3.45
CA TYR A 79 6.24 -19.27 3.68
C TYR A 79 5.08 -18.31 3.54
N LEU A 80 5.06 -17.23 4.32
CA LEU A 80 4.05 -16.19 4.28
C LEU A 80 4.68 -14.84 3.96
N ILE A 81 4.03 -14.03 3.12
CA ILE A 81 4.35 -12.62 2.91
C ILE A 81 3.21 -11.79 3.48
N LEU A 82 3.51 -10.92 4.45
CA LEU A 82 2.55 -10.00 5.04
C LEU A 82 2.65 -8.62 4.36
N PHE A 83 1.54 -8.11 3.84
CA PHE A 83 1.46 -6.76 3.26
C PHE A 83 0.54 -5.83 4.04
N GLU A 84 -0.49 -6.36 4.69
CA GLU A 84 -1.47 -5.56 5.42
C GLU A 84 -1.32 -5.64 6.93
N THR A 85 -1.85 -4.62 7.59
CA THR A 85 -1.89 -4.55 9.06
C THR A 85 -2.94 -5.50 9.62
N PRO A 86 -2.82 -5.92 10.90
CA PRO A 86 -3.89 -6.63 11.60
C PRO A 86 -5.22 -5.86 11.70
N LEU A 87 -5.24 -4.54 11.50
CA LEU A 87 -6.48 -3.76 11.46
C LEU A 87 -7.24 -3.97 10.14
N THR A 88 -6.51 -4.21 9.05
CA THR A 88 -7.07 -4.56 7.75
C THR A 88 -7.34 -6.07 7.67
N VAL A 89 -6.38 -6.90 8.10
CA VAL A 89 -6.42 -8.37 8.00
C VAL A 89 -6.14 -8.96 9.39
N PRO A 90 -7.17 -9.15 10.25
CA PRO A 90 -6.98 -9.53 11.65
C PRO A 90 -6.17 -10.80 11.92
N ILE A 91 -6.25 -11.76 11.00
CA ILE A 91 -5.49 -13.03 11.09
C ILE A 91 -3.96 -12.81 11.00
N ASN A 92 -3.49 -11.64 10.53
CA ASN A 92 -2.07 -11.29 10.52
C ASN A 92 -1.46 -11.14 11.92
N ALA A 93 -2.29 -11.04 12.96
CA ALA A 93 -1.84 -11.04 14.36
C ALA A 93 -2.16 -12.37 15.09
N ASP A 94 -2.75 -13.35 14.40
CA ASP A 94 -3.18 -14.62 15.03
C ASP A 94 -1.99 -15.57 15.21
N PRO A 95 -1.63 -15.93 16.46
CA PRO A 95 -0.50 -16.80 16.69
C PRO A 95 -0.64 -18.23 16.21
N GLU A 96 -1.84 -18.79 16.27
CA GLU A 96 -2.07 -20.15 15.82
C GLU A 96 -1.87 -20.23 14.31
N TYR A 97 -2.38 -19.22 13.60
CA TYR A 97 -2.20 -19.10 12.17
C TYR A 97 -0.73 -18.87 11.76
N LEU A 98 -0.04 -17.90 12.38
CA LEU A 98 1.37 -17.61 12.07
C LEU A 98 2.31 -18.78 12.44
N ASN A 99 1.89 -19.72 13.29
CA ASN A 99 2.66 -20.93 13.59
C ASN A 99 2.54 -22.03 12.52
N LEU A 100 1.70 -21.85 11.51
CA LEU A 100 1.60 -22.76 10.37
C LEU A 100 2.72 -22.57 9.33
N PHE A 101 3.54 -21.53 9.48
CA PHE A 101 4.57 -21.14 8.51
C PHE A 101 5.98 -21.36 9.04
N ASP A 102 6.84 -21.90 8.17
CA ASP A 102 8.27 -22.11 8.39
C ASP A 102 9.07 -20.79 8.30
N GLY A 103 8.56 -19.82 7.54
CA GLY A 103 9.14 -18.48 7.40
C GLY A 103 8.09 -17.43 7.08
N ILE A 104 8.25 -16.22 7.62
CA ILE A 104 7.30 -15.11 7.47
C ILE A 104 8.08 -13.86 7.08
N PHE A 105 7.85 -13.37 5.87
CA PHE A 105 8.34 -12.10 5.39
C PHE A 105 7.40 -10.99 5.85
N THR A 106 7.90 -10.04 6.63
CA THR A 106 7.08 -8.96 7.19
C THR A 106 7.83 -7.63 7.21
N TRP A 107 7.07 -6.55 7.10
CA TRP A 107 7.52 -5.17 7.34
C TRP A 107 7.32 -4.76 8.80
N ASP A 108 6.53 -5.51 9.57
CA ASP A 108 6.12 -5.17 10.94
C ASP A 108 7.29 -5.30 11.93
N LEU A 109 7.78 -4.16 12.40
CA LEU A 109 8.92 -4.12 13.31
C LEU A 109 8.59 -4.72 14.69
N ASN A 110 7.33 -4.71 15.14
CA ASN A 110 6.99 -5.30 16.43
C ASN A 110 7.10 -6.83 16.38
N LEU A 111 6.74 -7.44 15.25
CA LEU A 111 6.92 -8.88 15.02
C LEU A 111 8.42 -9.24 14.94
N LEU A 112 9.22 -8.41 14.27
CA LEU A 112 10.66 -8.61 14.11
C LEU A 112 11.43 -8.43 15.44
N GLU A 113 11.09 -7.41 16.22
CA GLU A 113 11.77 -7.04 17.47
C GLU A 113 11.27 -7.80 18.71
N ARG A 114 10.38 -8.78 18.51
CA ARG A 114 9.83 -9.64 19.60
C ARG A 114 8.96 -8.89 20.61
N LEU A 115 8.43 -7.73 20.23
CA LEU A 115 7.64 -6.91 21.14
C LEU A 115 6.19 -7.39 21.24
N ASP A 116 5.66 -8.05 20.21
CA ASP A 116 4.22 -8.32 20.14
C ASP A 116 3.80 -9.73 20.54
N LEU A 117 4.69 -10.74 20.68
CA LEU A 117 4.21 -12.12 20.85
C LEU A 117 5.10 -13.04 21.71
N ARG A 118 4.56 -13.56 22.83
CA ARG A 118 5.17 -14.64 23.62
C ARG A 118 4.92 -15.99 22.93
N GLY A 119 5.94 -16.85 22.82
CA GLY A 119 5.79 -18.23 22.33
C GLY A 119 6.13 -18.45 20.85
N PHE A 120 6.76 -17.48 20.19
CA PHE A 120 7.19 -17.60 18.80
C PHE A 120 8.66 -17.94 18.67
N ASP A 121 8.98 -18.78 17.68
CA ASP A 121 10.33 -18.81 17.16
C ASP A 121 10.56 -17.57 16.30
N HIS A 122 11.15 -16.52 16.88
CA HIS A 122 11.40 -15.27 16.17
C HIS A 122 12.33 -15.42 14.96
N ARG A 123 13.07 -16.54 14.85
CA ARG A 123 13.97 -16.80 13.72
C ARG A 123 13.22 -16.98 12.40
N LYS A 124 11.90 -17.22 12.44
CA LYS A 124 11.07 -17.35 11.24
C LYS A 124 10.68 -16.02 10.62
N PHE A 125 10.70 -14.91 11.37
CA PHE A 125 10.37 -13.60 10.83
C PHE A 125 11.57 -13.00 10.09
N LYS A 126 11.32 -12.53 8.87
CA LYS A 126 12.32 -11.97 7.96
C LYS A 126 11.85 -10.61 7.50
N GLU A 127 12.71 -9.62 7.64
CA GLU A 127 12.37 -8.26 7.23
C GLU A 127 12.25 -8.16 5.71
N ILE A 128 11.15 -7.60 5.26
CA ILE A 128 10.96 -7.05 3.91
C ILE A 128 10.34 -5.67 4.01
N ARG A 129 10.42 -4.90 2.93
CA ARG A 129 9.58 -3.72 2.74
C ARG A 129 8.59 -3.99 1.62
N ILE A 130 7.45 -3.31 1.67
CA ILE A 130 6.44 -3.37 0.60
C ILE A 130 7.11 -2.81 -0.66
N PRO A 131 7.19 -3.57 -1.76
CA PRO A 131 7.87 -3.14 -2.97
C PRO A 131 7.07 -2.07 -3.71
N ASN A 132 7.77 -1.07 -4.25
CA ASN A 132 7.23 0.07 -4.96
C ASN A 132 7.91 0.17 -6.33
N PRO A 133 7.27 -0.34 -7.40
CA PRO A 133 7.79 -0.26 -8.76
C PRO A 133 8.01 1.18 -9.18
N VAL A 134 9.15 1.44 -9.82
CA VAL A 134 9.45 2.77 -10.40
C VAL A 134 9.09 2.73 -11.88
N PRO A 135 8.05 3.47 -12.32
CA PRO A 135 7.66 3.49 -13.72
C PRO A 135 8.75 4.11 -14.59
N GLU A 136 8.90 3.66 -15.84
CA GLU A 136 9.88 4.21 -16.79
C GLU A 136 9.72 5.72 -16.96
N GLU A 137 8.47 6.20 -16.97
CA GLU A 137 8.13 7.63 -17.09
C GLU A 137 8.67 8.49 -15.92
N PHE A 138 9.07 7.89 -14.79
CA PHE A 138 9.75 8.62 -13.73
C PHE A 138 11.12 9.13 -14.19
N TRP A 139 11.85 8.38 -15.02
CA TRP A 139 13.20 8.74 -15.42
C TRP A 139 13.20 9.85 -16.46
N ASP A 140 12.32 9.74 -17.45
CA ASP A 140 12.34 10.58 -18.65
C ASP A 140 11.32 11.75 -18.62
N GLU A 141 10.18 11.58 -17.94
CA GLU A 141 9.02 12.50 -18.03
C GLU A 141 8.64 13.16 -16.69
N PHE A 142 9.60 13.33 -15.78
CA PHE A 142 9.31 13.92 -14.48
C PHE A 142 9.13 15.45 -14.57
N GLU A 143 7.89 15.91 -14.37
CA GLU A 143 7.54 17.32 -14.46
C GLU A 143 7.63 18.05 -13.11
N PHE A 144 8.57 18.99 -13.03
CA PHE A 144 8.64 19.99 -11.98
C PHE A 144 7.71 21.16 -12.28
N GLY A 145 7.06 21.71 -11.25
CA GLY A 145 6.25 22.91 -11.42
C GLY A 145 5.05 22.95 -10.48
N TYR A 146 4.76 24.14 -9.94
CA TYR A 146 3.57 24.37 -9.13
C TYR A 146 2.39 24.81 -10.02
N SER A 147 2.66 25.73 -10.94
CA SER A 147 1.67 26.32 -11.84
C SER A 147 1.14 25.36 -12.92
N THR A 148 1.94 24.39 -13.34
CA THR A 148 1.55 23.38 -14.36
C THR A 148 0.63 22.29 -13.80
N ARG A 149 0.44 22.25 -12.49
CA ARG A 149 -0.44 21.31 -11.79
C ARG A 149 -1.78 21.99 -11.46
N PRO A 150 -2.82 21.84 -12.30
CA PRO A 150 -4.09 22.55 -12.13
C PRO A 150 -4.87 22.10 -10.91
N ASN A 151 -4.73 20.84 -10.48
CA ASN A 151 -5.45 20.33 -9.33
C ASN A 151 -4.69 20.67 -8.05
N PHE A 152 -5.38 21.28 -7.08
CA PHE A 152 -4.73 21.68 -5.83
C PHE A 152 -4.47 20.48 -4.90
N CYS A 153 -5.51 19.80 -4.41
CA CYS A 153 -5.37 18.68 -3.51
C CYS A 153 -6.23 17.49 -3.94
N CYS A 154 -5.73 16.26 -3.79
CA CYS A 154 -6.52 15.06 -4.03
C CYS A 154 -6.40 14.03 -2.92
N LEU A 155 -7.34 13.08 -2.92
CA LEU A 155 -7.25 11.84 -2.17
C LEU A 155 -7.61 10.68 -3.10
N ILE A 156 -6.71 9.70 -3.25
CA ILE A 156 -6.97 8.49 -4.03
C ILE A 156 -7.06 7.29 -3.09
N GLY A 157 -8.26 6.76 -2.90
CA GLY A 157 -8.48 5.63 -2.01
C GLY A 157 -9.90 5.09 -2.11
N SER A 158 -10.11 3.81 -1.78
CA SER A 158 -11.47 3.25 -1.79
C SER A 158 -12.22 3.58 -0.50
N ASN A 159 -13.54 3.76 -0.57
CA ASN A 159 -14.43 3.85 0.59
C ASN A 159 -14.47 2.48 1.30
N ARG A 160 -13.61 2.37 2.32
CA ARG A 160 -13.39 1.21 3.19
C ARG A 160 -13.45 1.65 4.66
N HIS A 161 -13.41 0.68 5.56
CA HIS A 161 -13.30 0.88 7.00
C HIS A 161 -12.38 -0.19 7.58
N ALA A 162 -11.83 0.04 8.76
CA ALA A 162 -11.08 -0.98 9.49
C ALA A 162 -11.97 -2.17 9.86
N ASN A 163 -11.38 -3.36 9.90
CA ASN A 163 -12.09 -4.60 10.25
C ASN A 163 -12.15 -4.85 11.76
N SER A 164 -11.52 -3.97 12.55
CA SER A 164 -11.57 -3.92 14.01
C SER A 164 -11.82 -2.47 14.49
N ALA A 165 -12.34 -2.32 15.70
CA ALA A 165 -12.44 -1.01 16.34
C ALA A 165 -11.08 -0.65 16.94
N ASP A 166 -10.38 0.31 16.34
CA ASP A 166 -9.07 0.76 16.77
C ASP A 166 -8.91 2.26 16.48
N SER A 167 -8.44 3.04 17.45
CA SER A 167 -8.23 4.49 17.30
C SER A 167 -7.10 4.88 16.34
N ARG A 168 -6.32 3.89 15.89
CA ARG A 168 -5.26 4.06 14.90
C ARG A 168 -5.77 4.01 13.47
N GLU A 169 -7.00 3.58 13.22
CA GLU A 169 -7.53 3.55 11.84
C GLU A 169 -7.64 4.97 11.27
N LEU A 170 -7.23 5.12 10.00
CA LEU A 170 -7.24 6.41 9.31
C LEU A 170 -8.35 6.51 8.27
N TYR A 171 -9.23 5.50 8.12
CA TYR A 171 -10.34 5.59 7.18
C TYR A 171 -11.35 6.66 7.60
N SER A 172 -11.67 6.76 8.90
CA SER A 172 -12.51 7.85 9.39
C SER A 172 -11.85 9.20 9.22
N GLU A 173 -10.53 9.26 9.41
CA GLU A 173 -9.76 10.49 9.25
C GLU A 173 -9.74 10.98 7.80
N ARG A 174 -9.56 10.07 6.82
CA ARG A 174 -9.73 10.41 5.39
C ARG A 174 -11.10 11.04 5.13
N VAL A 175 -12.16 10.54 5.75
CA VAL A 175 -13.50 11.14 5.62
C VAL A 175 -13.57 12.52 6.27
N LYS A 176 -12.91 12.75 7.42
CA LYS A 176 -12.83 14.10 8.02
C LYS A 176 -12.12 15.07 7.08
N ALA A 177 -11.00 14.67 6.49
CA ALA A 177 -10.29 15.48 5.49
C ALA A 177 -11.19 15.84 4.32
N ILE A 178 -11.81 14.82 3.69
CA ILE A 178 -12.72 15.01 2.56
C ILE A 178 -13.83 16.00 2.92
N ARG A 179 -14.51 15.80 4.06
CA ARG A 179 -15.61 16.68 4.47
C ARG A 179 -15.18 18.09 4.82
N TRP A 180 -13.96 18.26 5.35
CA TRP A 180 -13.42 19.58 5.60
C TRP A 180 -13.15 20.31 4.28
N PHE A 181 -12.51 19.66 3.31
CA PHE A 181 -12.26 20.27 2.00
C PHE A 181 -13.56 20.56 1.23
N GLU A 182 -14.52 19.64 1.22
CA GLU A 182 -15.83 19.86 0.57
C GLU A 182 -16.60 21.04 1.16
N LYS A 183 -16.39 21.33 2.45
CA LYS A 183 -17.04 22.48 3.12
C LYS A 183 -16.34 23.80 2.84
N ASN A 184 -15.00 23.80 2.76
CA ASN A 184 -14.20 25.04 2.81
C ASN A 184 -13.47 25.37 1.49
N ALA A 185 -13.20 24.38 0.64
CA ALA A 185 -12.39 24.52 -0.58
C ALA A 185 -12.78 23.45 -1.62
N LEU A 186 -14.09 23.34 -1.93
CA LEU A 186 -14.64 22.26 -2.76
C LEU A 186 -14.04 22.22 -4.17
N ASP A 187 -13.82 23.38 -4.77
CA ASP A 187 -13.24 23.56 -6.11
C ASP A 187 -11.74 23.22 -6.18
N GLN A 188 -11.11 22.98 -5.02
CA GLN A 188 -9.69 22.70 -4.89
C GLN A 188 -9.40 21.27 -4.43
N PHE A 189 -10.44 20.42 -4.27
CA PHE A 189 -10.29 19.06 -3.77
C PHE A 189 -10.95 18.01 -4.65
N TYR A 190 -10.17 16.98 -4.98
CA TYR A 190 -10.57 15.92 -5.90
C TYR A 190 -10.47 14.55 -5.23
N LEU A 191 -11.61 13.89 -5.05
CA LEU A 191 -11.70 12.57 -4.45
C LEU A 191 -11.79 11.49 -5.53
N TYR A 192 -10.90 10.50 -5.48
CA TYR A 192 -10.90 9.38 -6.40
C TYR A 192 -10.93 8.02 -5.68
N GLY A 193 -11.41 7.01 -6.38
CA GLY A 193 -11.38 5.62 -5.95
C GLY A 193 -12.76 4.95 -5.94
N ASN A 194 -12.82 3.73 -5.40
CA ASN A 194 -14.04 2.92 -5.49
C ASN A 194 -14.96 3.14 -4.30
N GLY A 195 -16.28 3.13 -4.56
CA GLY A 195 -17.30 3.05 -3.50
C GLY A 195 -17.68 4.36 -2.84
N TRP A 196 -17.35 5.52 -3.43
CA TRP A 196 -17.76 6.83 -2.90
C TRP A 196 -19.13 7.31 -3.37
N THR A 197 -19.83 6.52 -4.20
CA THR A 197 -21.25 6.77 -4.57
C THR A 197 -22.24 6.44 -3.46
N VAL A 198 -21.73 5.93 -2.33
CA VAL A 198 -22.50 5.56 -1.15
C VAL A 198 -21.92 6.25 0.09
N PRO A 199 -22.69 6.36 1.19
CA PRO A 199 -22.16 6.91 2.44
C PRO A 199 -20.89 6.20 2.91
N GLN A 200 -20.15 6.85 3.80
CA GLN A 200 -18.98 6.26 4.47
C GLN A 200 -19.35 4.88 5.04
N LYS A 201 -18.56 3.87 4.71
CA LYS A 201 -18.71 2.56 5.33
C LYS A 201 -18.20 2.60 6.76
N ARG A 202 -18.88 1.89 7.66
CA ARG A 202 -18.61 1.93 9.10
C ARG A 202 -18.51 0.53 9.69
N PHE A 203 -17.59 0.38 10.64
CA PHE A 203 -17.42 -0.85 11.40
C PHE A 203 -18.62 -1.10 12.35
N GLY A 204 -18.86 -2.37 12.70
CA GLY A 204 -19.83 -2.78 13.71
C GLY A 204 -21.30 -2.87 13.24
N ARG A 205 -22.14 -3.54 14.03
CA ARG A 205 -23.57 -3.76 13.73
C ARG A 205 -24.34 -2.44 13.61
N MET A 206 -24.07 -1.48 14.50
CA MET A 206 -24.66 -0.14 14.46
C MET A 206 -24.17 0.66 13.25
N GLY A 207 -22.89 0.57 12.90
CA GLY A 207 -22.36 1.18 11.67
C GLY A 207 -23.05 0.64 10.42
N LYS A 208 -23.25 -0.68 10.34
CA LYS A 208 -23.99 -1.33 9.24
C LYS A 208 -25.46 -0.89 9.19
N LEU A 209 -26.13 -0.73 10.33
CA LEU A 209 -27.50 -0.24 10.40
C LEU A 209 -27.60 1.21 9.90
N ILE A 210 -26.72 2.10 10.38
CA ILE A 210 -26.64 3.50 9.95
C ILE A 210 -26.41 3.57 8.43
N TYR A 211 -25.45 2.80 7.92
CA TYR A 211 -25.15 2.74 6.48
C TYR A 211 -26.38 2.30 5.65
N ARG A 212 -27.12 1.27 6.11
CA ARG A 212 -28.35 0.81 5.45
C ARG A 212 -29.44 1.88 5.44
N LEU A 213 -29.67 2.54 6.58
CA LEU A 213 -30.67 3.62 6.70
C LEU A 213 -30.34 4.80 5.79
N GLN A 214 -29.07 5.22 5.74
CA GLN A 214 -28.61 6.31 4.89
C GLN A 214 -28.77 6.01 3.39
N LYS A 215 -28.71 4.74 2.99
CA LYS A 215 -28.91 4.31 1.59
C LYS A 215 -30.39 4.35 1.14
N ILE A 216 -31.33 4.17 2.07
CA ILE A 216 -32.79 4.03 1.78
C ILE A 216 -33.53 5.37 1.86
N LEU A 217 -32.86 6.47 2.21
CA LEU A 217 -33.47 7.80 2.29
C LEU A 217 -33.02 8.74 1.14
N PRO A 218 -33.39 8.48 -0.15
CA PRO A 218 -33.04 9.34 -1.29
C PRO A 218 -33.63 10.76 -1.25
N LEU A 219 -34.67 11.00 -0.44
CA LEU A 219 -35.37 12.29 -0.43
C LEU A 219 -34.78 13.33 0.54
N ILE A 220 -33.78 12.94 1.34
CA ILE A 220 -32.99 13.83 2.23
C ILE A 220 -31.52 13.90 1.71
N SER A 221 -31.27 13.39 0.50
CA SER A 221 -30.04 12.68 0.08
C SER A 221 -28.88 13.50 -0.48
N ASN A 222 -28.91 14.83 -0.50
CA ASN A 222 -27.73 15.58 -0.96
C ASN A 222 -26.58 15.59 0.07
N ARG A 223 -26.82 15.20 1.33
CA ARG A 223 -25.79 15.16 2.39
C ARG A 223 -24.85 13.96 2.33
N PHE A 224 -25.22 12.89 1.62
CA PHE A 224 -24.40 11.66 1.57
C PHE A 224 -23.52 11.58 0.33
N ASN A 225 -23.76 12.44 -0.65
CA ASN A 225 -22.88 12.61 -1.79
C ASN A 225 -21.54 13.17 -1.32
N PHE A 226 -20.48 12.70 -1.95
CA PHE A 226 -19.16 13.31 -1.86
C PHE A 226 -19.02 14.19 -3.09
N PRO A 227 -19.40 15.49 -3.04
CA PRO A 227 -19.38 16.38 -4.21
C PRO A 227 -17.99 16.52 -4.84
N SER A 228 -16.93 16.21 -4.10
CA SER A 228 -15.56 16.16 -4.63
C SER A 228 -15.26 14.91 -5.47
N TYR A 229 -16.16 13.91 -5.50
CA TYR A 229 -15.91 12.61 -6.11
C TYR A 229 -15.84 12.66 -7.64
N GLN A 230 -14.71 12.19 -8.18
CA GLN A 230 -14.38 12.20 -9.61
C GLN A 230 -14.48 10.81 -10.26
N GLY A 231 -14.81 9.76 -9.50
CA GLY A 231 -14.84 8.38 -10.00
C GLY A 231 -13.61 7.54 -9.65
N PRO A 232 -13.55 6.29 -10.15
CA PRO A 232 -12.35 5.46 -10.06
C PRO A 232 -11.25 5.98 -11.01
N VAL A 233 -9.98 5.72 -10.66
CA VAL A 233 -8.82 6.04 -11.53
C VAL A 233 -8.30 4.76 -12.18
N GLN A 234 -8.00 4.84 -13.49
CA GLN A 234 -7.36 3.75 -14.22
C GLN A 234 -5.84 3.69 -13.95
N LYS A 235 -5.15 4.84 -14.05
CA LYS A 235 -3.74 5.01 -13.69
C LYS A 235 -3.58 6.18 -12.73
N LYS A 236 -3.11 5.95 -11.50
CA LYS A 236 -2.92 6.99 -10.47
C LYS A 236 -2.04 8.14 -10.96
N ARG A 237 -0.97 7.83 -11.69
CA ARG A 237 -0.03 8.82 -12.24
C ARG A 237 -0.73 9.91 -13.07
N SER A 238 -1.77 9.57 -13.84
CA SER A 238 -2.46 10.56 -14.70
C SER A 238 -3.18 11.67 -13.92
N VAL A 239 -3.54 11.38 -12.66
CA VAL A 239 -4.14 12.33 -11.72
C VAL A 239 -3.04 13.00 -10.91
N LEU A 240 -2.13 12.23 -10.32
CA LEU A 240 -1.10 12.73 -9.41
C LEU A 240 -0.12 13.69 -10.12
N ALA A 241 0.25 13.41 -11.38
CA ALA A 241 1.14 14.30 -12.14
C ALA A 241 0.53 15.70 -12.39
N LYS A 242 -0.79 15.83 -12.34
CA LYS A 242 -1.53 17.09 -12.52
C LYS A 242 -1.97 17.72 -11.19
N THR A 243 -1.59 17.12 -10.06
CA THR A 243 -2.02 17.53 -8.73
C THR A 243 -0.84 18.02 -7.91
N ARG A 244 -1.03 19.11 -7.15
CA ARG A 244 0.00 19.67 -6.28
C ARG A 244 0.20 18.81 -5.04
N PHE A 245 -0.89 18.52 -4.31
CA PHE A 245 -0.85 17.78 -3.05
C PHE A 245 -1.74 16.54 -3.04
N CYS A 246 -1.28 15.47 -2.40
CA CYS A 246 -2.08 14.25 -2.20
C CYS A 246 -2.16 13.89 -0.73
N ILE A 247 -3.36 13.59 -0.21
CA ILE A 247 -3.54 13.06 1.13
C ILE A 247 -3.16 11.57 1.12
N CYS A 248 -1.94 11.27 1.55
CA CYS A 248 -1.31 9.96 1.59
C CYS A 248 -1.44 9.33 3.00
N PHE A 249 -2.64 9.29 3.54
CA PHE A 249 -2.88 8.64 4.82
C PHE A 249 -2.86 7.13 4.65
N GLU A 250 -2.10 6.43 5.51
CA GLU A 250 -2.10 4.99 5.55
C GLU A 250 -3.44 4.41 6.00
N ASN A 251 -3.63 3.09 5.97
CA ASN A 251 -4.85 2.48 6.51
C ASN A 251 -4.94 2.65 8.04
N ALA A 252 -3.78 2.73 8.69
CA ALA A 252 -3.63 2.96 10.11
C ALA A 252 -2.37 3.79 10.39
N ARG A 253 -2.39 4.54 11.51
CA ARG A 253 -1.23 5.27 12.05
C ARG A 253 -0.54 4.49 13.17
N ASP A 254 0.67 4.92 13.50
CA ASP A 254 1.40 4.47 14.70
C ASP A 254 1.65 2.95 14.71
N ILE A 255 1.90 2.37 13.52
CA ILE A 255 2.35 0.99 13.34
C ILE A 255 3.73 1.03 12.69
N ARG A 256 4.73 0.53 13.43
CA ARG A 256 6.14 0.61 13.05
C ARG A 256 6.46 -0.32 11.88
N GLY A 257 7.15 0.23 10.89
CA GLY A 257 7.44 -0.36 9.58
C GLY A 257 6.32 -0.27 8.55
N TYR A 258 5.12 0.25 8.89
CA TYR A 258 3.99 0.26 7.95
C TYR A 258 4.06 1.46 7.01
N LEU A 259 4.66 1.21 5.85
CA LEU A 259 4.85 2.18 4.77
C LEU A 259 4.49 1.52 3.44
N THR A 260 3.47 2.04 2.76
CA THR A 260 2.95 1.42 1.52
C THR A 260 3.14 2.33 0.30
N GLU A 261 2.58 1.91 -0.84
CA GLU A 261 2.63 2.62 -2.12
C GLU A 261 2.09 4.07 -2.07
N LYS A 262 1.28 4.44 -1.08
CA LYS A 262 0.54 5.73 -1.09
C LYS A 262 1.47 6.94 -1.15
N ILE A 263 2.54 6.94 -0.36
CA ILE A 263 3.52 8.04 -0.38
C ILE A 263 4.37 7.98 -1.66
N PHE A 264 4.80 6.80 -2.06
CA PHE A 264 5.67 6.60 -3.22
C PHE A 264 4.97 6.94 -4.53
N ASP A 265 3.70 6.58 -4.70
CA ASP A 265 2.88 6.96 -5.85
C ASP A 265 2.88 8.48 -6.08
N SER A 266 2.82 9.25 -4.99
CA SER A 266 2.83 10.71 -5.05
C SER A 266 4.21 11.24 -5.43
N LEU A 267 5.27 10.75 -4.77
CA LEU A 267 6.66 11.11 -5.06
C LEU A 267 7.03 10.81 -6.52
N LEU A 268 6.67 9.62 -7.01
CA LEU A 268 6.95 9.16 -8.38
C LEU A 268 6.22 9.99 -9.46
N ALA A 269 5.12 10.64 -9.11
CA ALA A 269 4.37 11.55 -9.97
C ALA A 269 4.73 13.03 -9.76
N GLY A 270 5.67 13.35 -8.86
CA GLY A 270 6.02 14.71 -8.46
C GLY A 270 4.90 15.45 -7.72
N CYS A 271 3.90 14.73 -7.21
CA CYS A 271 2.86 15.28 -6.33
C CYS A 271 3.40 15.27 -4.89
N ILE A 272 3.18 16.34 -4.13
CA ILE A 272 3.70 16.43 -2.76
C ILE A 272 2.77 15.66 -1.80
N PRO A 273 3.27 14.60 -1.13
CA PRO A 273 2.46 13.81 -0.22
C PRO A 273 2.23 14.55 1.11
N ILE A 274 0.98 14.57 1.56
CA ILE A 274 0.55 14.93 2.91
C ILE A 274 0.36 13.60 3.65
N TYR A 275 1.32 13.24 4.50
CA TYR A 275 1.45 11.90 5.04
C TYR A 275 0.97 11.77 6.49
N TRP A 276 0.35 10.64 6.81
CA TRP A 276 0.10 10.16 8.17
C TRP A 276 0.05 8.62 8.17
N GLY A 277 0.91 7.98 8.96
CA GLY A 277 1.05 6.52 9.01
C GLY A 277 2.14 6.09 10.00
N GLU A 278 3.24 5.55 9.47
CA GLU A 278 4.49 5.25 10.17
C GLU A 278 4.90 6.35 11.17
N PRO A 279 5.06 6.04 12.47
CA PRO A 279 5.40 7.04 13.49
C PRO A 279 6.82 7.63 13.32
N ASN A 280 7.78 6.87 12.81
CA ASN A 280 9.16 7.34 12.61
C ASN A 280 9.51 7.47 11.13
N ILE A 281 8.61 8.06 10.34
CA ILE A 281 8.73 8.13 8.88
C ILE A 281 10.02 8.82 8.41
N ASP A 282 10.59 9.71 9.21
CA ASP A 282 11.85 10.39 8.92
C ASP A 282 13.10 9.49 9.01
N GLU A 283 12.99 8.30 9.59
CA GLU A 283 14.01 7.24 9.49
C GLU A 283 14.04 6.60 8.09
N TYR A 284 12.95 6.69 7.32
CA TYR A 284 12.77 6.02 6.02
C TYR A 284 12.78 6.99 4.84
N ILE A 285 12.17 8.16 5.00
CA ILE A 285 12.00 9.17 3.95
C ILE A 285 12.47 10.52 4.50
N PRO A 286 13.35 11.26 3.80
CA PRO A 286 13.78 12.57 4.24
C PRO A 286 12.60 13.53 4.42
N GLN A 287 12.58 14.30 5.52
CA GLN A 287 11.47 15.22 5.85
C GLN A 287 11.17 16.25 4.75
N ALA A 288 12.14 16.57 3.89
CA ALA A 288 11.95 17.47 2.75
C ALA A 288 11.08 16.89 1.63
N CYS A 289 10.80 15.58 1.64
CA CYS A 289 10.01 14.91 0.58
C CYS A 289 8.50 14.97 0.82
N TYR A 290 8.05 15.26 2.04
CA TYR A 290 6.63 15.15 2.41
C TYR A 290 6.21 16.18 3.44
N ILE A 291 4.89 16.41 3.49
CA ILE A 291 4.24 17.24 4.51
C ILE A 291 3.72 16.31 5.60
N ASP A 292 4.28 16.40 6.79
CA ASP A 292 3.84 15.60 7.93
C ASP A 292 2.54 16.18 8.52
N PHE A 293 1.42 15.49 8.33
CA PHE A 293 0.12 15.95 8.81
C PHE A 293 0.08 16.14 10.34
N ARG A 294 0.90 15.40 11.09
CA ARG A 294 0.94 15.47 12.56
C ARG A 294 1.43 16.83 13.08
N LYS A 295 2.07 17.63 12.22
CA LYS A 295 2.52 18.99 12.55
C LYS A 295 1.39 20.02 12.53
N PHE A 296 0.16 19.63 12.14
CA PHE A 296 -0.99 20.52 12.03
C PHE A 296 -2.06 20.21 13.08
N GLN A 297 -2.55 21.25 13.74
CA GLN A 297 -3.61 21.11 14.76
C GLN A 297 -5.01 20.97 14.14
N SER A 298 -5.16 21.29 12.84
CA SER A 298 -6.43 21.22 12.12
C SER A 298 -6.21 21.19 10.61
N TYR A 299 -7.24 20.78 9.86
CA TYR A 299 -7.24 20.90 8.39
C TYR A 299 -7.23 22.35 7.91
N GLU A 300 -7.73 23.29 8.71
CA GLU A 300 -7.61 24.74 8.44
C GLU A 300 -6.14 25.15 8.43
N ALA A 301 -5.39 24.77 9.47
CA ALA A 301 -3.96 25.07 9.56
C ALA A 301 -3.16 24.38 8.42
N LEU A 302 -3.51 23.13 8.10
CA LEU A 302 -2.94 22.44 6.94
C LEU A 302 -3.23 23.23 5.66
N TYR A 303 -4.48 23.57 5.39
CA TYR A 303 -4.88 24.27 4.18
C TYR A 303 -4.16 25.62 4.02
N GLN A 304 -4.10 26.42 5.09
CA GLN A 304 -3.37 27.69 5.09
C GLN A 304 -1.88 27.50 4.79
N TYR A 305 -1.26 26.44 5.32
CA TYR A 305 0.12 26.09 4.98
C TYR A 305 0.27 25.74 3.50
N LEU A 306 -0.62 24.91 2.96
CA LEU A 306 -0.59 24.50 1.56
C LEU A 306 -0.81 25.67 0.59
N THR A 307 -1.73 26.58 0.90
CA THR A 307 -2.04 27.74 0.03
C THR A 307 -0.96 28.81 0.05
N ASN A 308 -0.24 28.93 1.17
CA ASN A 308 0.87 29.89 1.32
C ASN A 308 2.22 29.34 0.83
N MET A 309 2.29 28.06 0.44
CA MET A 309 3.50 27.46 -0.11
C MET A 309 3.89 28.14 -1.43
N THR A 310 5.11 28.63 -1.49
CA THR A 310 5.67 29.24 -2.70
C THR A 310 6.06 28.16 -3.72
N GLU A 311 6.13 28.55 -5.00
CA GLU A 311 6.61 27.63 -6.05
C GLU A 311 8.04 27.15 -5.81
N ILE A 312 8.90 27.99 -5.21
CA ILE A 312 10.28 27.62 -4.85
C ILE A 312 10.29 26.49 -3.81
N GLU A 313 9.49 26.62 -2.75
CA GLU A 313 9.35 25.58 -1.71
C GLU A 313 8.79 24.29 -2.30
N PHE A 314 7.73 24.39 -3.10
CA PHE A 314 7.10 23.24 -3.75
C PHE A 314 8.08 22.47 -4.65
N ILE A 315 8.78 23.18 -5.55
CA ILE A 315 9.79 22.59 -6.42
C ILE A 315 10.95 22.01 -5.59
N GLY A 316 11.31 22.66 -4.48
CA GLY A 316 12.28 22.14 -3.52
C GLY A 316 11.88 20.77 -2.99
N MET A 317 10.63 20.59 -2.59
CA MET A 317 10.11 19.30 -2.14
C MET A 317 10.04 18.26 -3.27
N GLN A 318 9.64 18.65 -4.49
CA GLN A 318 9.67 17.75 -5.65
C GLN A 318 11.09 17.24 -5.93
N ARG A 319 12.10 18.13 -5.84
CA ARG A 319 13.52 17.77 -6.02
C ARG A 319 13.97 16.81 -4.93
N ALA A 320 13.66 17.10 -3.67
CA ALA A 320 13.98 16.20 -2.57
C ALA A 320 13.36 14.81 -2.77
N GLY A 321 12.08 14.75 -3.16
CA GLY A 321 11.41 13.49 -3.50
C GLY A 321 12.08 12.73 -4.65
N ARG A 322 12.41 13.43 -5.74
CA ARG A 322 13.12 12.82 -6.88
C ARG A 322 14.48 12.29 -6.48
N GLU A 323 15.30 13.07 -5.78
CA GLU A 323 16.63 12.63 -5.34
C GLU A 323 16.57 11.45 -4.37
N PHE A 324 15.58 11.42 -3.47
CA PHE A 324 15.34 10.26 -2.61
C PHE A 324 15.06 8.99 -3.41
N ILE A 325 14.15 9.01 -4.39
CA ILE A 325 13.85 7.84 -5.24
C ILE A 325 15.09 7.37 -6.02
N LYS A 326 15.98 8.27 -6.41
CA LYS A 326 17.22 7.95 -7.13
C LYS A 326 18.35 7.44 -6.23
N SER A 327 18.20 7.58 -4.91
CA SER A 327 19.23 7.25 -3.94
C SER A 327 19.21 5.78 -3.54
N ASP A 328 20.32 5.31 -2.99
CA ASP A 328 20.43 3.95 -2.44
C ASP A 328 19.44 3.70 -1.29
N SER A 329 19.02 4.76 -0.58
CA SER A 329 18.02 4.67 0.49
C SER A 329 16.66 4.19 0.00
N PHE A 330 16.31 4.41 -1.27
CA PHE A 330 15.07 3.90 -1.84
C PHE A 330 15.16 2.42 -2.26
N LEU A 331 16.36 1.87 -2.48
CA LEU A 331 16.54 0.50 -2.98
C LEU A 331 15.87 -0.55 -2.10
N ILE A 332 15.78 -0.31 -0.78
CA ILE A 332 15.10 -1.22 0.16
C ILE A 332 13.59 -1.35 -0.13
N HIS A 333 12.99 -0.33 -0.76
CA HIS A 333 11.60 -0.29 -1.19
C HIS A 333 11.41 -0.77 -2.64
N GLY A 334 12.48 -1.18 -3.32
CA GLY A 334 12.43 -1.65 -4.71
C GLY A 334 12.10 -3.13 -4.82
N SER A 335 11.51 -3.50 -5.96
CA SER A 335 11.13 -4.88 -6.30
C SER A 335 12.30 -5.86 -6.33
N GLN A 336 13.49 -5.38 -6.69
CA GLN A 336 14.70 -6.20 -6.70
C GLN A 336 15.10 -6.65 -5.29
N MET A 337 15.08 -5.75 -4.30
CA MET A 337 15.39 -6.09 -2.91
C MET A 337 14.33 -7.03 -2.32
N PHE A 338 13.05 -6.77 -2.62
CA PHE A 338 11.95 -7.66 -2.24
C PHE A 338 12.16 -9.09 -2.77
N ALA A 339 12.49 -9.24 -4.06
CA ALA A 339 12.77 -10.54 -4.67
C ALA A 339 13.98 -11.24 -4.05
N GLN A 340 15.07 -10.50 -3.83
CA GLN A 340 16.29 -11.02 -3.23
C GLN A 340 16.05 -11.55 -1.82
N LYS A 341 15.41 -10.77 -0.95
CA LYS A 341 15.12 -11.17 0.44
C LYS A 341 14.32 -12.47 0.50
N ILE A 342 13.33 -12.63 -0.37
CA ILE A 342 12.47 -13.81 -0.38
C ILE A 342 13.23 -15.05 -0.89
N ILE A 343 13.84 -14.96 -2.07
CA ILE A 343 14.46 -16.13 -2.70
C ILE A 343 15.72 -16.56 -1.98
N ASN A 344 16.53 -15.62 -1.47
CA ASN A 344 17.75 -15.96 -0.73
C ASN A 344 17.44 -16.74 0.55
N GLU A 345 16.40 -16.32 1.29
CA GLU A 345 15.94 -17.06 2.46
C GLU A 345 15.46 -18.47 2.10
N ILE A 346 14.65 -18.61 1.04
CA ILE A 346 14.07 -19.91 0.64
C ILE A 346 15.15 -20.88 0.15
N THR A 347 16.13 -20.38 -0.60
CA THR A 347 17.21 -21.19 -1.20
C THR A 347 18.40 -21.39 -0.26
N GLY A 348 18.47 -20.66 0.86
CA GLY A 348 19.62 -20.66 1.76
C GLY A 348 20.86 -19.99 1.18
N VAL A 349 20.72 -19.17 0.13
CA VAL A 349 21.80 -18.36 -0.42
C VAL A 349 22.05 -17.20 0.54
N LEU A 350 23.25 -17.14 1.12
CA LEU A 350 23.65 -16.00 1.95
C LEU A 350 23.67 -14.74 1.06
N SER A 351 22.97 -13.69 1.51
CA SER A 351 23.08 -12.38 0.87
C SER A 351 24.47 -11.84 1.21
N ASN A 352 25.35 -11.73 0.20
CA ASN A 352 26.69 -11.15 0.34
C ASN A 352 26.65 -9.68 0.71
#